data_AF-A0A352GGA2-F1
#
_entry.id   AF-A0A352GGA2-F1
#
_cell.length_a   1.000
_cell.length_b   1.000
_cell.length_c   1.000
_cell.angle_alpha   90.00
_cell.angle_beta   90.00
_cell.angle_gamma   90.00
#
_symmetry.space_group_name_H-M   'P 1'
#
loop_
_entity.id
_entity.type
_entity.pdbx_description
1 polymer ?
#
loop_
_entity_poly.entity_id
_entity_poly.type
_entity_poly.pdbx_seq_one_letter_code
_entity_poly.pdbx_strand_id
1 'polypeptide(L)'
;MNNLRISTASRLLLIAIVVTGIIQVANVLRITNNVETIDDAWVEFQEAQNEKVRLLGDLRSAMGYGGLIENFKDYMLRQTDEYLENIKKFTDKSMSIIKTYEGLGLNDTETSALGTLEEIVTVYGAQAGEIETLTFDAVAAEEIDAKIQIDPMPALEALKVLAQAAEGKKKKGAKKTKSQLLNSIRAHLGFGGLIHNFKNLMIRRDAAIADKVKADVTAITADAASYKALGVSENEGKLLDGLLGVIAGYGTAAET
;
A
#
# COMPACT_ATOMS: atom_id res chain seq x y z
N MET A 1 15.22 2.27 75.88
CA MET A 1 14.28 2.44 74.74
C MET A 1 13.31 3.55 75.15
N ASN A 2 13.35 4.72 74.49
CA ASN A 2 12.44 5.81 74.82
C ASN A 2 11.02 5.45 74.34
N ASN A 3 10.07 5.34 75.27
CA ASN A 3 8.67 5.11 74.93
C ASN A 3 8.08 6.40 74.36
N LEU A 4 7.75 6.38 73.06
CA LEU A 4 7.07 7.48 72.39
C LEU A 4 5.67 7.68 73.02
N ARG A 5 5.33 8.93 73.35
CA ARG A 5 3.96 9.29 73.73
C ARG A 5 3.02 9.02 72.55
N ILE A 6 1.86 8.43 72.83
CA ILE A 6 0.82 8.07 71.83
C ILE A 6 0.49 9.26 70.91
N SER A 7 0.41 10.47 71.46
CA SER A 7 0.16 11.71 70.70
C SER A 7 1.22 12.02 69.64
N THR A 8 2.48 11.65 69.88
CA THR A 8 3.59 11.87 68.94
C THR A 8 3.54 10.85 67.81
N ALA A 9 3.24 9.59 68.13
CA ALA A 9 3.04 8.53 67.15
C ALA A 9 1.87 8.86 66.20
N SER A 10 0.74 9.34 66.72
CA SER A 10 -0.42 9.72 65.90
C SER A 10 -0.13 10.88 64.94
N ARG A 11 0.64 11.89 65.37
CA ARG A 11 1.03 13.02 64.50
C ARG A 11 1.95 12.56 63.37
N LEU A 12 2.92 11.69 63.67
CA LEU A 12 3.81 11.13 62.65
C LEU A 12 3.03 10.31 61.61
N LEU A 13 2.03 9.55 62.06
CA LEU A 13 1.17 8.74 61.18
C LEU A 13 0.31 9.63 60.26
N LEU A 14 -0.28 10.71 60.79
CA LEU A 14 -1.01 11.69 59.98
C LEU A 14 -0.13 12.38 58.94
N ILE A 15 1.09 12.78 59.32
CA ILE A 15 2.06 13.37 58.39
C ILE A 15 2.42 12.37 57.28
N ALA A 16 2.66 11.10 57.63
CA ALA A 16 2.95 10.06 56.65
C ALA A 16 1.81 9.85 55.64
N ILE A 17 0.56 9.87 56.10
CA ILE A 17 -0.63 9.77 55.22
C ILE A 17 -0.72 10.99 54.27
N VAL A 18 -0.50 12.20 54.79
CA VAL A 18 -0.53 13.42 53.96
C VAL A 18 0.58 13.40 52.91
N VAL A 19 1.81 13.03 53.31
CA VAL A 19 2.96 12.96 52.39
C VAL A 19 2.73 11.91 51.30
N THR A 20 2.23 10.73 51.65
CA THR A 20 1.90 9.69 50.66
C THR A 20 0.77 10.12 49.73
N GLY A 21 -0.26 10.81 50.24
CA GLY A 21 -1.31 11.41 49.41
C GLY A 21 -0.77 12.44 48.40
N ILE A 22 0.12 13.33 48.84
CA ILE A 22 0.76 14.32 47.96
C ILE A 22 1.59 13.62 46.87
N ILE A 23 2.34 12.57 47.22
CA ILE A 23 3.11 11.77 46.25
C ILE A 23 2.17 11.11 45.22
N GLN A 24 1.04 10.55 45.66
CA GLN A 24 0.07 9.94 44.75
C GLN A 24 -0.55 10.96 43.80
N VAL A 25 -0.95 12.14 44.29
CA VAL A 25 -1.47 13.22 43.44
C VAL A 25 -0.41 13.68 42.43
N ALA A 26 0.84 13.87 42.86
CA ALA A 26 1.94 14.24 41.96
C ALA A 26 2.20 13.16 40.88
N ASN A 27 2.13 11.87 41.25
CA ASN A 27 2.24 10.76 40.30
C ASN A 27 1.09 10.77 39.29
N VAL A 28 -0.15 10.98 39.73
CA VAL A 28 -1.34 11.05 38.84
C VAL A 28 -1.24 12.23 37.88
N LEU A 29 -0.83 13.42 38.36
CA LEU A 29 -0.62 14.59 37.50
C LEU A 29 0.50 14.36 36.48
N ARG A 30 1.57 13.65 36.85
CA ARG A 30 2.64 13.28 35.90
C ARG A 30 2.19 12.25 34.88
N ILE A 31 1.38 11.27 35.30
CA ILE A 31 0.84 10.23 34.41
C ILE A 31 -0.13 10.85 33.41
N THR A 32 -1.06 11.70 33.86
CA THR A 32 -2.05 12.33 32.97
C THR A 32 -1.38 13.18 31.89
N ASN A 33 -0.40 14.02 32.25
CA ASN A 33 0.38 14.79 31.26
C ASN A 33 1.17 13.89 30.28
N ASN A 34 1.70 12.76 30.74
CA ASN A 34 2.40 11.80 29.88
C ASN A 34 1.44 10.99 28.99
N VAL A 35 0.19 10.81 29.41
CA VAL A 35 -0.82 10.10 28.62
C VAL A 35 -1.30 10.98 27.47
N GLU A 36 -1.47 12.29 27.69
CA GLU A 36 -1.83 13.24 26.62
C GLU A 36 -0.78 13.26 25.50
N THR A 37 0.52 13.34 25.83
CA THR A 37 1.59 13.33 24.81
C THR A 37 1.70 12.00 24.05
N ILE A 38 1.34 10.88 24.68
CA ILE A 38 1.28 9.56 24.03
C ILE A 38 0.07 9.49 23.09
N ASP A 39 -1.06 10.08 23.47
CA ASP A 39 -2.26 10.10 22.63
C ASP A 39 -2.02 10.91 21.34
N ASP A 40 -1.44 12.11 21.47
CA ASP A 40 -1.08 12.95 20.32
C ASP A 40 -0.10 12.24 19.38
N ALA A 41 0.98 11.66 19.92
CA ALA A 41 1.95 10.89 19.13
C ALA A 41 1.33 9.63 18.48
N TRP A 42 0.34 9.03 19.15
CA TRP A 42 -0.38 7.88 18.62
C TRP A 42 -1.30 8.29 17.45
N VAL A 43 -2.00 9.43 17.57
CA VAL A 43 -2.83 9.98 16.50
C VAL A 43 -1.96 10.31 15.28
N GLU A 44 -0.87 11.06 15.46
CA GLU A 44 0.05 11.42 14.36
C GLU A 44 0.62 10.17 13.67
N PHE A 45 1.00 9.16 14.45
CA PHE A 45 1.45 7.88 13.90
C PHE A 45 0.35 7.17 13.08
N GLN A 46 -0.90 7.12 13.58
CA GLN A 46 -2.01 6.51 12.85
C GLN A 46 -2.34 7.26 11.56
N GLU A 47 -2.29 8.60 11.58
CA GLU A 47 -2.47 9.43 10.40
C GLU A 47 -1.38 9.16 9.36
N ALA A 48 -0.11 9.13 9.77
CA ALA A 48 0.99 8.79 8.88
C ALA A 48 0.83 7.38 8.28
N GLN A 49 0.42 6.38 9.06
CA GLN A 49 0.16 5.02 8.56
C GLN A 49 -1.01 4.98 7.55
N ASN A 50 -2.09 5.69 7.84
CA ASN A 50 -3.24 5.77 6.92
C ASN A 50 -2.84 6.46 5.61
N GLU A 51 -2.01 7.49 5.67
CA GLU A 51 -1.51 8.19 4.50
C GLU A 51 -0.55 7.31 3.68
N LYS A 52 0.34 6.55 4.33
CA LYS A 52 1.17 5.53 3.66
C LYS A 52 0.32 4.51 2.91
N VAL A 53 -0.76 4.02 3.52
CA VAL A 53 -1.72 3.14 2.85
C VAL A 53 -2.35 3.86 1.66
N ARG A 54 -2.84 5.10 1.81
CA ARG A 54 -3.45 5.85 0.70
C ARG A 54 -2.48 6.00 -0.48
N LEU A 55 -1.28 6.51 -0.22
CA LEU A 55 -0.23 6.73 -1.23
C LEU A 55 0.18 5.43 -1.92
N LEU A 56 0.26 4.32 -1.19
CA LEU A 56 0.57 3.03 -1.77
C LEU A 56 -0.51 2.56 -2.77
N GLY A 57 -1.79 2.88 -2.51
CA GLY A 57 -2.87 2.64 -3.45
C GLY A 57 -2.76 3.48 -4.71
N ASP A 58 -2.40 4.75 -4.54
CA ASP A 58 -2.17 5.67 -5.65
C ASP A 58 -0.97 5.22 -6.49
N LEU A 59 0.11 4.77 -5.86
CA LEU A 59 1.32 4.30 -6.54
C LEU A 59 1.03 3.04 -7.36
N ARG A 60 0.31 2.05 -6.78
CA ARG A 60 -0.15 0.86 -7.51
C ARG A 60 -0.98 1.22 -8.74
N SER A 61 -1.84 2.23 -8.62
CA SER A 61 -2.68 2.68 -9.72
C SER A 61 -1.89 3.46 -10.77
N ALA A 62 -0.95 4.31 -10.35
CA ALA A 62 -0.10 5.08 -11.24
C ALA A 62 0.88 4.20 -12.03
N MET A 63 1.37 3.11 -11.44
CA MET A 63 2.29 2.19 -12.10
C MET A 63 1.57 1.09 -12.90
N GLY A 64 0.40 0.64 -12.44
CA GLY A 64 -0.27 -0.55 -12.96
C GLY A 64 -1.28 -0.31 -14.08
N TYR A 65 -2.48 -0.89 -13.91
CA TYR A 65 -3.53 -0.84 -14.93
C TYR A 65 -3.97 0.59 -15.22
N GLY A 66 -3.97 0.97 -16.50
CA GLY A 66 -4.19 2.34 -17.00
C GLY A 66 -3.04 3.31 -16.68
N GLY A 67 -1.97 2.83 -16.05
CA GLY A 67 -0.83 3.62 -15.59
C GLY A 67 0.44 3.43 -16.43
N LEU A 68 1.59 3.71 -15.83
CA LEU A 68 2.90 3.74 -16.48
C LEU A 68 3.21 2.46 -17.26
N ILE A 69 3.12 1.29 -16.62
CA ILE A 69 3.55 0.03 -17.22
C ILE A 69 2.62 -0.41 -18.35
N GLU A 70 1.32 -0.14 -18.24
CA GLU A 70 0.38 -0.44 -19.32
C GLU A 70 0.58 0.47 -20.53
N ASN A 71 0.68 1.78 -20.32
CA ASN A 71 0.94 2.72 -21.40
C ASN A 71 2.31 2.45 -22.05
N PHE A 72 3.31 2.05 -21.28
CA PHE A 72 4.60 1.64 -21.81
C PHE A 72 4.48 0.45 -22.76
N LYS A 73 3.75 -0.60 -22.36
CA LYS A 73 3.50 -1.75 -23.22
C LYS A 73 2.72 -1.37 -24.47
N ASP A 74 1.68 -0.55 -24.34
CA ASP A 74 0.90 -0.11 -25.50
C ASP A 74 1.72 0.79 -26.43
N TYR A 75 2.65 1.58 -25.89
CA TYR A 75 3.60 2.36 -26.68
C TYR A 75 4.58 1.46 -27.44
N MET A 76 5.12 0.39 -26.82
CA MET A 76 5.96 -0.57 -27.55
C MET A 76 5.23 -1.21 -28.74
N LEU A 77 3.92 -1.42 -28.61
CA LEU A 77 3.10 -2.09 -29.63
C LEU A 77 2.60 -1.15 -30.73
N ARG A 78 2.25 0.09 -30.37
CA ARG A 78 1.50 1.02 -31.24
C ARG A 78 2.27 2.30 -31.55
N GLN A 79 3.25 2.62 -30.72
CA GLN A 79 4.16 3.75 -30.82
C GLN A 79 3.49 5.13 -30.85
N THR A 80 2.19 5.27 -30.63
CA THR A 80 1.50 6.57 -30.76
C THR A 80 1.86 7.56 -29.65
N ASP A 81 1.90 8.85 -29.99
CA ASP A 81 2.19 9.97 -29.08
C ASP A 81 1.34 9.95 -27.80
N GLU A 82 0.07 9.53 -27.89
CA GLU A 82 -0.82 9.41 -26.73
C GLU A 82 -0.21 8.56 -25.59
N TYR A 83 0.38 7.42 -25.92
CA TYR A 83 0.98 6.54 -24.90
C TYR A 83 2.27 7.14 -24.36
N LEU A 84 3.07 7.82 -25.19
CA LEU A 84 4.27 8.51 -24.75
C LEU A 84 3.95 9.65 -23.76
N GLU A 85 2.93 10.45 -24.06
CA GLU A 85 2.44 11.49 -23.15
C GLU A 85 1.94 10.90 -21.83
N ASN A 86 1.18 9.80 -21.90
CA ASN A 86 0.72 9.10 -20.70
C ASN A 86 1.88 8.52 -19.89
N ILE A 87 2.91 7.95 -20.52
CA ILE A 87 4.12 7.47 -19.84
C ILE A 87 4.78 8.62 -19.08
N LYS A 88 5.04 9.76 -19.73
CA LYS A 88 5.63 10.95 -19.09
C LYS A 88 4.79 11.38 -17.88
N LYS A 89 3.48 11.50 -18.05
CA LYS A 89 2.52 11.83 -16.99
C LYS A 89 2.54 10.85 -15.81
N PHE A 90 2.55 9.55 -16.07
CA PHE A 90 2.51 8.54 -15.01
C PHE A 90 3.87 8.32 -14.35
N THR A 91 4.98 8.59 -15.05
CA THR A 91 6.31 8.72 -14.45
C THR A 91 6.31 9.85 -13.44
N ASP A 92 5.93 11.07 -13.85
CA ASP A 92 5.90 12.24 -12.96
C ASP A 92 4.97 12.02 -11.75
N LYS A 93 3.79 11.43 -12.00
CA LYS A 93 2.85 11.08 -10.94
C LYS A 93 3.45 10.08 -9.95
N SER A 94 4.11 9.02 -10.44
CA SER A 94 4.71 8.00 -9.59
C SER A 94 5.85 8.58 -8.75
N MET A 95 6.72 9.40 -9.35
CA MET A 95 7.80 10.10 -8.65
C MET A 95 7.26 11.05 -7.58
N SER A 96 6.20 11.79 -7.88
CA SER A 96 5.54 12.68 -6.92
C SER A 96 4.94 11.92 -5.73
N ILE A 97 4.33 10.75 -5.97
CA ILE A 97 3.79 9.90 -4.90
C ILE A 97 4.92 9.33 -4.04
N ILE A 98 6.01 8.85 -4.64
CA ILE A 98 7.20 8.36 -3.94
C ILE A 98 7.74 9.45 -3.02
N LYS A 99 7.98 10.65 -3.55
CA LYS A 99 8.49 11.79 -2.76
C LYS A 99 7.55 12.19 -1.61
N THR A 100 6.24 12.09 -1.84
CA THR A 100 5.26 12.35 -0.77
C THR A 100 5.33 11.28 0.31
N TYR A 101 5.50 10.01 -0.07
CA TYR A 101 5.64 8.90 0.87
C TYR A 101 6.91 9.04 1.72
N GLU A 102 8.03 9.46 1.11
CA GLU A 102 9.30 9.70 1.81
C GLU A 102 9.18 10.73 2.95
N GLY A 103 8.26 11.69 2.82
CA GLY A 103 7.98 12.69 3.85
C GLY A 103 7.29 12.16 5.11
N LEU A 104 6.79 10.91 5.12
CA LEU A 104 6.00 10.34 6.22
C LEU A 104 6.83 9.61 7.29
N GLY A 105 8.15 9.76 7.27
CA GLY A 105 9.08 9.07 8.16
C GLY A 105 9.25 7.61 7.77
N LEU A 106 10.46 7.24 7.36
CA LEU A 106 10.78 5.93 6.81
C LEU A 106 11.59 5.08 7.79
N ASN A 107 11.38 3.78 7.72
CA ASN A 107 12.37 2.81 8.19
C ASN A 107 13.25 2.32 7.02
N ASP A 108 14.37 1.67 7.33
CA ASP A 108 15.35 1.22 6.34
C ASP A 108 14.76 0.37 5.21
N THR A 109 13.78 -0.48 5.53
CA THR A 109 13.11 -1.33 4.51
C THR A 109 12.19 -0.53 3.60
N GLU A 110 11.52 0.51 4.12
CA GLU A 110 10.73 1.43 3.30
C GLU A 110 11.63 2.27 2.40
N THR A 111 12.74 2.81 2.92
CA THR A 111 13.72 3.56 2.15
C THR A 111 14.28 2.74 0.99
N SER A 112 14.69 1.49 1.25
CA SER A 112 15.18 0.60 0.20
C SER A 112 14.09 0.29 -0.84
N ALA A 113 12.86 0.02 -0.41
CA ALA A 113 11.77 -0.30 -1.32
C ALA A 113 11.36 0.89 -2.21
N LEU A 114 11.33 2.10 -1.65
CA LEU A 114 11.06 3.32 -2.42
C LEU A 114 12.17 3.61 -3.43
N GLY A 115 13.44 3.43 -3.06
CA GLY A 115 14.57 3.56 -3.99
C GLY A 115 14.48 2.56 -5.15
N THR A 116 14.09 1.31 -4.89
CA THR A 116 13.82 0.33 -5.96
C THR A 116 12.68 0.77 -6.88
N LEU A 117 11.61 1.36 -6.34
CA LEU A 117 10.49 1.83 -7.16
C LEU A 117 10.87 3.07 -7.99
N GLU A 118 11.65 3.98 -7.41
CA GLU A 118 12.19 5.16 -8.10
C GLU A 118 13.06 4.75 -9.30
N GLU A 119 13.97 3.79 -9.10
CA GLU A 119 14.83 3.26 -10.16
C GLU A 119 13.98 2.68 -11.30
N ILE A 120 12.98 1.86 -10.98
CA ILE A 120 12.13 1.21 -11.98
C ILE A 120 11.29 2.23 -12.74
N VAL A 121 10.67 3.19 -12.04
CA VAL A 121 9.92 4.28 -12.68
C VAL A 121 10.81 5.07 -13.63
N THR A 122 12.05 5.35 -13.22
CA THR A 122 13.04 6.03 -14.05
C THR A 122 13.42 5.22 -15.29
N VAL A 123 13.62 3.90 -15.13
CA VAL A 123 13.92 2.99 -16.25
C VAL A 123 12.79 3.00 -17.27
N TYR A 124 11.53 2.89 -16.85
CA TYR A 124 10.38 2.97 -17.77
C TYR A 124 10.34 4.30 -18.52
N GLY A 125 10.55 5.42 -17.83
CA GLY A 125 10.60 6.74 -18.46
C GLY A 125 11.73 6.89 -19.49
N ALA A 126 12.94 6.43 -19.15
CA ALA A 126 14.11 6.49 -20.04
C ALA A 126 13.94 5.60 -21.28
N GLN A 127 13.46 4.36 -21.09
CA GLN A 127 13.23 3.42 -22.17
C GLN A 127 12.16 3.91 -23.16
N ALA A 128 11.16 4.67 -22.69
CA ALA A 128 10.17 5.27 -23.58
C ALA A 128 10.79 6.33 -24.48
N GLY A 129 11.76 7.11 -23.96
CA GLY A 129 12.56 8.02 -24.77
C GLY A 129 13.45 7.29 -25.79
N GLU A 130 14.01 6.13 -25.44
CA GLU A 130 14.75 5.31 -26.42
C GLU A 130 13.85 4.82 -27.56
N ILE A 131 12.64 4.36 -27.24
CA ILE A 131 11.65 3.95 -28.26
C ILE A 131 11.26 5.13 -29.16
N GLU A 132 11.08 6.33 -28.61
CA GLU A 132 10.81 7.56 -29.38
C GLU A 132 11.91 7.87 -30.42
N THR A 133 13.16 7.47 -30.16
CA THR A 133 14.25 7.64 -31.14
C THR A 133 14.28 6.59 -32.25
N LEU A 134 13.53 5.49 -32.11
CA LEU A 134 13.40 4.48 -33.15
C LEU A 134 12.44 5.00 -34.24
N THR A 135 12.76 4.71 -35.50
CA THR A 135 11.92 5.17 -36.61
C THR A 135 10.62 4.37 -36.65
N PHE A 136 9.51 5.08 -36.50
CA PHE A 136 8.14 4.55 -36.38
C PHE A 136 7.74 3.50 -37.43
N ASP A 137 8.23 3.69 -38.66
CA ASP A 137 7.90 2.83 -39.81
C ASP A 137 8.88 1.66 -40.00
N ALA A 138 9.98 1.60 -39.23
CA ALA A 138 11.11 0.72 -39.53
C ALA A 138 11.32 -0.45 -38.54
N VAL A 139 10.78 -0.36 -37.32
CA VAL A 139 11.03 -1.36 -36.27
C VAL A 139 9.74 -2.05 -35.87
N ALA A 140 9.68 -3.36 -36.07
CA ALA A 140 8.54 -4.19 -35.66
C ALA A 140 8.43 -4.26 -34.13
N ALA A 141 7.21 -4.37 -33.61
CA ALA A 141 6.94 -4.43 -32.18
C ALA A 141 7.67 -5.60 -31.49
N GLU A 142 7.83 -6.73 -32.19
CA GLU A 142 8.55 -7.91 -31.71
C GLU A 142 10.06 -7.64 -31.51
N GLU A 143 10.65 -6.78 -32.35
CA GLU A 143 12.06 -6.40 -32.21
C GLU A 143 12.26 -5.45 -31.01
N ILE A 144 11.28 -4.57 -30.75
CA ILE A 144 11.27 -3.70 -29.57
C ILE A 144 11.11 -4.55 -28.30
N ASP A 145 10.17 -5.50 -28.28
CA ASP A 145 9.94 -6.40 -27.13
C ASP A 145 11.15 -7.31 -26.84
N ALA A 146 11.87 -7.75 -27.88
CA ALA A 146 13.10 -8.51 -27.70
C ALA A 146 14.25 -7.66 -27.13
N LYS A 147 14.30 -6.37 -27.46
CA LYS A 147 15.37 -5.45 -27.04
C LYS A 147 15.11 -4.84 -25.66
N ILE A 148 13.86 -4.56 -25.34
CA ILE A 148 13.46 -3.82 -24.14
C ILE A 148 12.62 -4.73 -23.25
N GLN A 149 13.30 -5.38 -22.30
CA GLN A 149 12.67 -6.23 -21.29
C GLN A 149 12.95 -5.66 -19.89
N ILE A 150 11.88 -5.26 -19.21
CA ILE A 150 11.96 -4.76 -17.84
C ILE A 150 11.33 -5.81 -16.93
N ASP A 151 12.12 -6.37 -16.01
CA ASP A 151 11.62 -7.34 -15.02
C ASP A 151 10.66 -6.65 -14.04
N PRO A 152 9.38 -7.09 -13.95
CA PRO A 152 8.44 -6.51 -13.01
C PRO A 152 8.67 -6.93 -11.55
N MET A 153 9.43 -7.99 -11.29
CA MET A 153 9.55 -8.60 -9.96
C MET A 153 10.09 -7.66 -8.88
N PRO A 154 11.15 -6.85 -9.12
CA PRO A 154 11.66 -5.95 -8.10
C PRO A 154 10.62 -4.91 -7.64
N ALA A 155 9.80 -4.38 -8.57
CA ALA A 155 8.74 -3.44 -8.22
C ALA A 155 7.61 -4.12 -7.41
N LEU A 156 7.24 -5.34 -7.77
CA LEU A 156 6.20 -6.09 -7.05
C LEU A 156 6.63 -6.40 -5.60
N GLU A 157 7.87 -6.82 -5.40
CA GLU A 157 8.40 -7.07 -4.06
C GLU A 157 8.54 -5.77 -3.26
N ALA A 158 9.01 -4.67 -3.87
CA ALA A 158 9.05 -3.37 -3.20
C ALA A 158 7.65 -2.90 -2.75
N LEU A 159 6.63 -3.00 -3.61
CA LEU A 159 5.25 -2.65 -3.26
C LEU A 159 4.69 -3.53 -2.13
N LYS A 160 5.11 -4.79 -2.05
CA LYS A 160 4.73 -5.71 -0.98
C LYS A 160 5.42 -5.35 0.34
N VAL A 161 6.70 -4.98 0.32
CA VAL A 161 7.42 -4.47 1.49
C VAL A 161 6.74 -3.21 2.03
N LEU A 162 6.40 -2.25 1.16
CA LEU A 162 5.68 -1.04 1.57
C LEU A 162 4.29 -1.35 2.13
N ALA A 163 3.57 -2.33 1.57
CA ALA A 163 2.28 -2.77 2.13
C ALA A 163 2.43 -3.30 3.55
N GLN A 164 3.46 -4.13 3.80
CA GLN A 164 3.73 -4.68 5.13
C GLN A 164 4.15 -3.58 6.12
N ALA A 165 4.97 -2.62 5.67
CA ALA A 165 5.38 -1.51 6.50
C ALA A 165 4.21 -0.57 6.88
N ALA A 166 3.33 -0.27 5.91
CA ALA A 166 2.13 0.56 6.10
C ALA A 166 1.01 -0.14 6.90
N GLU A 167 1.10 -1.45 7.11
CA GLU A 167 0.22 -2.16 8.04
C GLU A 167 0.65 -2.00 9.51
N GLY A 168 1.91 -1.64 9.76
CA GLY A 168 2.48 -1.46 11.08
C GLY A 168 2.54 -2.75 11.92
N LYS A 169 3.04 -2.63 13.16
CA LYS A 169 3.02 -3.75 14.12
C LYS A 169 1.60 -3.94 14.66
N LYS A 170 0.83 -4.84 14.06
CA LYS A 170 -0.53 -5.16 14.55
C LYS A 170 -0.52 -6.14 15.71
N LYS A 171 -1.48 -6.00 16.62
CA LYS A 171 -1.84 -7.06 17.56
C LYS A 171 -2.32 -8.27 16.77
N LYS A 172 -1.92 -9.48 17.18
CA LYS A 172 -2.36 -10.74 16.55
C LYS A 172 -3.89 -10.78 16.48
N GLY A 173 -4.45 -10.91 15.27
CA GLY A 173 -5.90 -10.94 15.03
C GLY A 173 -6.56 -9.58 14.74
N ALA A 174 -5.81 -8.48 14.67
CA ALA A 174 -6.37 -7.21 14.23
C ALA A 174 -6.84 -7.29 12.76
N LYS A 175 -8.10 -6.90 12.52
CA LYS A 175 -8.68 -6.87 11.16
C LYS A 175 -7.98 -5.79 10.32
N LYS A 176 -7.88 -6.01 9.01
CA LYS A 176 -7.48 -4.97 8.06
C LYS A 176 -8.52 -3.84 8.07
N THR A 177 -8.07 -2.60 7.89
CA THR A 177 -8.96 -1.45 7.67
C THR A 177 -9.54 -1.50 6.25
N LYS A 178 -10.60 -0.72 6.00
CA LYS A 178 -11.17 -0.56 4.64
C LYS A 178 -10.10 -0.16 3.62
N SER A 179 -9.24 0.81 3.95
CA SER A 179 -8.18 1.29 3.05
C SER A 179 -7.14 0.20 2.75
N GLN A 180 -6.77 -0.60 3.76
CA GLN A 180 -5.84 -1.73 3.57
C GLN A 180 -6.44 -2.81 2.68
N LEU A 181 -7.72 -3.14 2.87
CA LEU A 181 -8.44 -4.08 2.00
C LEU A 181 -8.55 -3.56 0.58
N LEU A 182 -8.87 -2.27 0.40
CA LEU A 182 -8.95 -1.66 -0.93
C LEU A 182 -7.59 -1.70 -1.65
N ASN A 183 -6.48 -1.50 -0.94
CA ASN A 183 -5.15 -1.66 -1.51
C ASN A 183 -4.80 -3.09 -1.88
N SER A 184 -5.20 -4.04 -1.04
CA SER A 184 -5.05 -5.48 -1.32
C SER A 184 -5.81 -5.84 -2.60
N ILE A 185 -7.05 -5.38 -2.73
CA ILE A 185 -7.86 -5.51 -3.95
C ILE A 185 -7.16 -4.89 -5.16
N ARG A 186 -6.63 -3.66 -5.05
CA ARG A 186 -5.88 -3.02 -6.15
C ARG A 186 -4.63 -3.79 -6.55
N ALA A 187 -3.91 -4.37 -5.59
CA ALA A 187 -2.74 -5.18 -5.85
C ALA A 187 -3.11 -6.43 -6.68
N HIS A 188 -4.18 -7.12 -6.27
CA HIS A 188 -4.67 -8.29 -6.99
C HIS A 188 -5.37 -7.96 -8.30
N LEU A 189 -5.82 -6.73 -8.54
CA LEU A 189 -6.45 -6.33 -9.80
C LEU A 189 -5.42 -5.96 -10.87
N GLY A 190 -4.44 -5.14 -10.50
CA GLY A 190 -3.60 -4.41 -11.45
C GLY A 190 -2.25 -5.08 -11.75
N PHE A 191 -1.17 -4.34 -11.48
CA PHE A 191 0.19 -4.75 -11.79
C PHE A 191 0.57 -6.04 -11.06
N GLY A 192 0.82 -7.10 -11.82
CA GLY A 192 1.17 -8.42 -11.29
C GLY A 192 -0.03 -9.27 -10.83
N GLY A 193 -1.24 -8.71 -10.88
CA GLY A 193 -2.48 -9.39 -10.50
C GLY A 193 -3.33 -9.80 -11.70
N LEU A 194 -4.65 -9.84 -11.47
CA LEU A 194 -5.69 -10.39 -12.32
C LEU A 194 -5.60 -9.93 -13.77
N ILE A 195 -5.60 -8.62 -14.02
CA ILE A 195 -5.64 -8.09 -15.39
C ILE A 195 -4.33 -8.41 -16.10
N HIS A 196 -3.19 -8.31 -15.41
CA HIS A 196 -1.90 -8.66 -15.99
C HIS A 196 -1.81 -10.15 -16.33
N ASN A 197 -2.18 -11.02 -15.39
CA ASN A 197 -2.18 -12.47 -15.58
C ASN A 197 -3.16 -12.87 -16.68
N PHE A 198 -4.34 -12.26 -16.73
CA PHE A 198 -5.33 -12.55 -17.76
C PHE A 198 -4.84 -12.14 -19.16
N LYS A 199 -4.23 -10.96 -19.31
CA LYS A 199 -3.60 -10.57 -20.59
C LYS A 199 -2.56 -11.59 -21.02
N ASN A 200 -1.71 -12.04 -20.09
CA ASN A 200 -0.69 -13.06 -20.38
C ASN A 200 -1.31 -14.42 -20.74
N LEU A 201 -2.42 -14.80 -20.09
CA LEU A 201 -3.17 -16.00 -20.43
C LEU A 201 -3.74 -15.93 -21.85
N MET A 202 -4.31 -14.79 -22.25
CA MET A 202 -4.88 -14.65 -23.59
C MET A 202 -3.84 -14.79 -24.71
N ILE A 203 -2.60 -14.35 -24.43
CA ILE A 203 -1.49 -14.45 -25.36
C ILE A 203 -0.89 -15.85 -25.37
N ARG A 204 -0.61 -16.42 -24.18
CA ARG A 204 0.20 -17.63 -24.03
C ARG A 204 -0.60 -18.93 -23.93
N ARG A 205 -1.89 -18.84 -23.58
CA ARG A 205 -2.82 -19.97 -23.36
C ARG A 205 -2.27 -21.05 -22.42
N ASP A 206 -1.59 -20.60 -21.37
CA ASP A 206 -0.93 -21.46 -20.38
C ASP A 206 -1.82 -21.69 -19.15
N ALA A 207 -2.08 -22.96 -18.84
CA ALA A 207 -2.89 -23.37 -17.70
C ALA A 207 -2.35 -22.85 -16.35
N ALA A 208 -1.03 -22.74 -16.18
CA ALA A 208 -0.45 -22.20 -14.96
C ALA A 208 -0.77 -20.71 -14.75
N ILE A 209 -1.01 -19.96 -15.83
CA ILE A 209 -1.45 -18.57 -15.75
C ILE A 209 -2.94 -18.50 -15.43
N ALA A 210 -3.75 -19.43 -15.94
CA ALA A 210 -5.16 -19.54 -15.58
C ALA A 210 -5.34 -19.76 -14.07
N ASP A 211 -4.50 -20.59 -13.45
CA ASP A 211 -4.51 -20.79 -12.00
C ASP A 211 -4.21 -19.50 -11.23
N LYS A 212 -3.29 -18.65 -11.72
CA LYS A 212 -3.01 -17.33 -11.13
C LYS A 212 -4.21 -16.39 -11.22
N VAL A 213 -4.88 -16.35 -12.38
CA VAL A 213 -6.13 -15.56 -12.55
C VAL A 213 -7.17 -16.00 -11.52
N LYS A 214 -7.39 -17.31 -11.35
CA LYS A 214 -8.34 -17.85 -10.36
C LYS A 214 -7.95 -17.50 -8.92
N ALA A 215 -6.66 -17.53 -8.61
CA ALA A 215 -6.15 -17.14 -7.30
C ALA A 215 -6.42 -15.65 -7.02
N ASP A 216 -6.20 -14.76 -8.00
CA ASP A 216 -6.49 -13.33 -7.86
C ASP A 216 -8.00 -13.07 -7.71
N VAL A 217 -8.85 -13.75 -8.48
CA VAL A 217 -10.33 -13.67 -8.33
C VAL A 217 -10.74 -14.05 -6.90
N THR A 218 -10.17 -15.13 -6.37
CA THR A 218 -10.47 -15.63 -5.01
C THR A 218 -10.02 -14.62 -3.95
N ALA A 219 -8.80 -14.08 -4.09
CA ALA A 219 -8.25 -13.11 -3.16
C ALA A 219 -9.07 -11.82 -3.13
N ILE A 220 -9.43 -11.27 -4.30
CA ILE A 220 -10.25 -10.06 -4.39
C ILE A 220 -11.63 -10.30 -3.78
N THR A 221 -12.23 -11.46 -4.03
CA THR A 221 -13.55 -11.81 -3.47
C THR A 221 -13.50 -11.89 -1.94
N ALA A 222 -12.44 -12.49 -1.38
CA ALA A 222 -12.24 -12.57 0.07
C ALA A 222 -12.00 -11.19 0.71
N ASP A 223 -11.20 -10.34 0.08
CA ASP A 223 -10.95 -8.98 0.56
C ASP A 223 -12.22 -8.11 0.47
N ALA A 224 -13.00 -8.24 -0.61
CA ALA A 224 -14.28 -7.54 -0.77
C ALA A 224 -15.31 -7.99 0.28
N ALA A 225 -15.39 -9.28 0.59
CA ALA A 225 -16.24 -9.80 1.66
C ALA A 225 -15.81 -9.24 3.03
N SER A 226 -14.50 -9.21 3.29
CA SER A 226 -13.93 -8.60 4.50
C SER A 226 -14.25 -7.11 4.58
N TYR A 227 -14.22 -6.39 3.45
CA TYR A 227 -14.55 -4.97 3.37
C TYR A 227 -16.01 -4.73 3.72
N LYS A 228 -16.93 -5.53 3.15
CA LYS A 228 -18.37 -5.47 3.47
C LYS A 228 -18.65 -5.74 4.95
N ALA A 229 -17.92 -6.68 5.56
CA ALA A 229 -18.07 -7.03 6.97
C ALA A 229 -17.65 -5.91 7.94
N LEU A 230 -16.92 -4.89 7.48
CA LEU A 230 -16.62 -3.68 8.26
C LEU A 230 -17.77 -2.65 8.26
N GLY A 231 -18.87 -2.95 7.56
CA GLY A 231 -20.00 -2.05 7.35
C GLY A 231 -19.78 -1.15 6.15
N VAL A 232 -20.73 -1.15 5.21
CA VAL A 232 -20.67 -0.35 3.98
C VAL A 232 -21.96 0.42 3.78
N SER A 233 -21.85 1.60 3.18
CA SER A 233 -22.98 2.33 2.63
C SER A 233 -23.60 1.55 1.47
N GLU A 234 -24.84 1.89 1.12
CA GLU A 234 -25.52 1.30 -0.03
C GLU A 234 -24.72 1.49 -1.32
N ASN A 235 -24.10 2.65 -1.50
CA ASN A 235 -23.29 2.95 -2.68
C ASN A 235 -22.00 2.10 -2.72
N GLU A 236 -21.27 2.01 -1.62
CA GLU A 236 -20.10 1.12 -1.52
C GLU A 236 -20.48 -0.35 -1.81
N GLY A 237 -21.63 -0.81 -1.29
CA GLY A 237 -22.15 -2.15 -1.56
C GLY A 237 -22.36 -2.40 -3.05
N LYS A 238 -23.09 -1.49 -3.73
CA LYS A 238 -23.34 -1.57 -5.17
C LYS A 238 -22.05 -1.56 -6.00
N LEU A 239 -21.08 -0.71 -5.65
CA LEU A 239 -19.79 -0.64 -6.34
C LEU A 239 -18.98 -1.94 -6.16
N LEU A 240 -19.00 -2.52 -4.96
CA LEU A 240 -18.34 -3.81 -4.71
C LEU A 240 -19.04 -4.95 -5.47
N ASP A 241 -20.37 -4.96 -5.54
CA ASP A 241 -21.11 -5.96 -6.31
C ASP A 241 -20.81 -5.85 -7.81
N GLY A 242 -20.78 -4.63 -8.35
CA GLY A 242 -20.38 -4.38 -9.73
C GLY A 242 -18.96 -4.87 -10.02
N LEU A 243 -18.00 -4.57 -9.14
CA LEU A 243 -16.63 -5.06 -9.24
C LEU A 243 -16.56 -6.59 -9.23
N LEU A 244 -17.27 -7.25 -8.30
CA LEU A 244 -17.28 -8.71 -8.19
C LEU A 244 -17.91 -9.36 -9.43
N GLY A 245 -18.94 -8.74 -10.02
CA GLY A 245 -19.52 -9.19 -11.29
C GLY A 245 -18.50 -9.19 -12.44
N VAL A 246 -17.72 -8.12 -12.57
CA VAL A 246 -16.66 -8.02 -13.60
C VAL A 246 -15.58 -9.07 -13.36
N ILE A 247 -15.10 -9.22 -12.13
CA ILE A 247 -14.03 -10.16 -11.76
C ILE A 247 -14.47 -11.61 -11.96
N ALA A 248 -15.72 -11.95 -11.66
CA ALA A 248 -16.26 -13.28 -11.94
C ALA A 248 -16.19 -13.61 -13.43
N GLY A 249 -16.45 -12.63 -14.30
CA GLY A 249 -16.30 -12.77 -15.76
C GLY A 249 -14.88 -13.15 -16.18
N TYR A 250 -13.86 -12.53 -15.59
CA TYR A 250 -12.45 -12.90 -15.80
C TYR A 250 -12.16 -14.35 -15.36
N GLY A 251 -12.72 -14.75 -14.20
CA GLY A 251 -12.59 -16.11 -13.70
C GLY A 251 -13.16 -17.16 -14.66
N THR A 252 -14.38 -16.96 -15.15
CA THR A 252 -15.02 -17.84 -16.14
C THR A 252 -14.26 -17.86 -17.46
N ALA A 253 -13.83 -16.70 -17.96
CA ALA A 253 -13.09 -16.61 -19.22
C ALA A 253 -11.70 -17.29 -19.16
N ALA A 254 -11.12 -17.46 -17.96
CA ALA A 254 -9.87 -18.19 -17.81
C ALA A 254 -10.03 -19.72 -17.84
N GLU A 255 -11.27 -20.23 -17.87
CA GLU A 255 -11.55 -21.68 -17.97
C GLU A 255 -11.77 -22.16 -19.40
N THR A 256 -11.89 -21.23 -20.36
CA THR A 256 -12.13 -21.50 -21.78
C THR A 256 -10.84 -21.47 -22.58
#